data_AF-A0A1X1KRS5-F1
#
_entry.id   AF-A0A1X1KRS5-F1
#
_cell.length_a   1.000
_cell.length_b   1.000
_cell.length_c   1.000
_cell.angle_alpha   90.00
_cell.angle_beta   90.00
_cell.angle_gamma   90.00
#
_symmetry.space_group_name_H-M   'P 1'
#
loop_
_entity.id
_entity.type
_entity.pdbx_description
1 polymer ?
#
loop_
_entity_poly.entity_id
_entity_poly.type
_entity_poly.pdbx_seq_one_letter_code
_entity_poly.pdbx_strand_id
1 'polypeptide(L)'
;MAKKPKKLDEISKKFGAEREKALNDALKLIEKDFGKGSIMRLGERAEQKVQVMSSGSLALDIALGSGGYPKGRIIEIYGPESSGKTTVALHAVAQAQKEGGIAAFIDAEHALDPAYAAALGVNIDELLLSQPDSGEQGLEIAGKLIDSGAVDLVVVDSVAALVPRAEIDGDIGDSHVGLQARMMSQAMRKLGASINKTKTIAIFINQLREKVGVMFGNPETTPGGRALKFYASVRLDVRGSTQIKGTGDQKDTNVGKETKIKVVKNKVAPPFKEAFVEIMYGEGISKTGELLKIASDLDIIKKAGAWYSYKDEKIGQGSENAKKYLADNPEVFDEIDRQVRVQFGLIDGEEIAESKKDEAAQVDSVNEEVTLDLGDELEIEIEE
;
A
#
# COMPACT_ATOMS: atom_id res chain seq x y z
N MET A 1 42.11 43.06 13.06
CA MET A 1 42.96 41.93 12.63
C MET A 1 42.14 40.64 12.75
N ALA A 2 41.60 40.14 11.63
CA ALA A 2 40.79 38.92 11.62
C ALA A 2 41.71 37.69 11.72
N LYS A 3 41.45 36.80 12.70
CA LYS A 3 42.12 35.49 12.79
C LYS A 3 41.73 34.68 11.55
N LYS A 4 42.73 34.27 10.76
CA LYS A 4 42.55 33.36 9.61
C LYS A 4 41.83 32.08 10.06
N PRO A 5 40.91 31.53 9.23
CA PRO A 5 40.30 30.25 9.50
C PRO A 5 41.38 29.15 9.44
N LYS A 6 41.47 28.32 10.48
CA LYS A 6 42.32 27.12 10.46
C LYS A 6 41.82 26.19 9.35
N LYS A 7 42.70 25.78 8.45
CA LYS A 7 42.39 24.83 7.36
C LYS A 7 41.91 23.51 7.96
N LEU A 8 40.71 23.09 7.61
CA LEU A 8 40.10 21.80 8.00
C LEU A 8 40.97 20.60 7.58
N ASP A 9 41.81 20.76 6.55
CA ASP A 9 42.74 19.73 6.05
C ASP A 9 43.90 19.39 7.01
N GLU A 10 44.26 20.28 7.95
CA GLU A 10 45.30 19.99 8.93
C GLU A 10 44.79 19.13 10.10
N ILE A 11 43.47 19.14 10.36
CA ILE A 11 42.85 18.34 11.43
C ILE A 11 42.69 16.88 10.98
N SER A 12 42.47 16.63 9.69
CA SER A 12 42.35 15.27 9.14
C SER A 12 43.70 14.54 9.04
N LYS A 13 44.79 15.27 8.74
CA LYS A 13 46.13 14.68 8.56
C LYS A 13 46.89 14.32 9.84
N LYS A 14 46.60 14.95 10.98
CA LYS A 14 47.41 14.77 12.21
C LYS A 14 46.93 13.62 13.12
N PHE A 15 45.73 13.10 12.92
CA PHE A 15 45.10 12.09 13.80
C PHE A 15 44.42 10.94 13.07
N GLY A 16 44.63 10.76 11.76
CA GLY A 16 43.87 9.81 10.94
C GLY A 16 43.81 8.38 11.52
N ALA A 17 44.96 7.78 11.81
CA ALA A 17 45.03 6.40 12.29
C ALA A 17 44.57 6.23 13.76
N GLU A 18 44.92 7.16 14.66
CA GLU A 18 44.49 7.11 16.06
C GLU A 18 42.99 7.39 16.21
N ARG A 19 42.45 8.33 15.42
CA ARG A 19 41.02 8.64 15.39
C ARG A 19 40.22 7.50 14.79
N GLU A 20 40.73 6.86 13.74
CA GLU A 20 40.10 5.68 13.14
C GLU A 20 40.12 4.49 14.10
N LYS A 21 41.22 4.25 14.80
CA LYS A 21 41.29 3.23 15.86
C LYS A 21 40.29 3.52 16.98
N ALA A 22 40.27 4.73 17.51
CA ALA A 22 39.33 5.13 18.57
C ALA A 22 37.87 5.04 18.10
N LEU A 23 37.58 5.40 16.84
CA LEU A 23 36.28 5.24 16.24
C LEU A 23 35.88 3.76 16.14
N ASN A 24 36.77 2.90 15.65
CA ASN A 24 36.51 1.47 15.51
C ASN A 24 36.33 0.77 16.86
N ASP A 25 37.10 1.17 17.89
CA ASP A 25 36.94 0.66 19.25
C ASP A 25 35.60 1.10 19.85
N ALA A 26 35.19 2.37 19.63
CA ALA A 26 33.88 2.85 20.02
C ALA A 26 32.74 2.12 19.29
N LEU A 27 32.87 1.89 17.97
CA LEU A 27 31.89 1.13 17.18
C LEU A 27 31.73 -0.30 17.71
N LYS A 28 32.85 -1.00 18.02
CA LYS A 28 32.82 -2.33 18.63
C LYS A 28 32.16 -2.34 20.01
N LEU A 29 32.42 -1.32 20.82
CA LEU A 29 31.80 -1.19 22.14
C LEU A 29 30.29 -1.01 22.01
N ILE A 30 29.86 -0.12 21.10
CA ILE A 30 28.44 0.11 20.81
C ILE A 30 27.77 -1.18 20.29
N GLU A 31 28.40 -1.91 19.36
CA GLU A 31 27.86 -3.19 18.89
C GLU A 31 27.80 -4.27 19.98
N LYS A 32 28.76 -4.28 20.91
CA LYS A 32 28.74 -5.20 22.05
C LYS A 32 27.62 -4.85 23.03
N ASP A 33 27.41 -3.57 23.32
CA ASP A 33 26.45 -3.11 24.32
C ASP A 33 25.01 -3.10 23.78
N PHE A 34 24.82 -2.82 22.49
CA PHE A 34 23.50 -2.62 21.87
C PHE A 34 23.16 -3.62 20.75
N GLY A 35 24.05 -4.57 20.46
CA GLY A 35 23.88 -5.61 19.46
C GLY A 35 24.41 -5.24 18.06
N LYS A 36 24.62 -6.27 17.23
CA LYS A 36 25.06 -6.10 15.83
C LYS A 36 24.09 -5.23 15.04
N GLY A 37 24.61 -4.27 14.28
CA GLY A 37 23.81 -3.35 13.46
C GLY A 37 23.18 -2.17 14.21
N SER A 38 23.50 -1.99 15.50
CA SER A 38 23.10 -0.80 16.29
C SER A 38 23.73 0.50 15.78
N ILE A 39 24.90 0.41 15.15
CA ILE A 39 25.60 1.52 14.50
C ILE A 39 26.33 1.01 13.27
N MET A 40 26.17 1.69 12.13
CA MET A 40 26.77 1.31 10.84
C MET A 40 27.09 2.57 10.05
N ARG A 41 28.06 2.53 9.14
CA ARG A 41 28.24 3.67 8.21
C ARG A 41 27.09 3.66 7.20
N LEU A 42 26.59 4.85 6.86
CA LEU A 42 25.43 4.97 5.96
C LEU A 42 25.69 4.35 4.57
N GLY A 43 26.93 4.42 4.08
CA GLY A 43 27.34 3.81 2.80
C GLY A 43 27.70 2.32 2.88
N GLU A 44 27.75 1.73 4.08
CA GLU A 44 27.89 0.27 4.27
C GLU A 44 26.52 -0.43 4.26
N ARG A 45 25.41 0.32 4.29
CA ARG A 45 24.16 -0.22 3.78
C ARG A 45 24.38 -0.47 2.30
N ALA A 46 24.44 -1.75 1.90
CA ALA A 46 24.02 -2.14 0.55
C ALA A 46 22.74 -1.35 0.25
N GLU A 47 22.60 -0.75 -0.94
CA GLU A 47 21.43 0.03 -1.33
C GLU A 47 20.15 -0.78 -1.06
N GLN A 48 19.62 -0.67 0.16
CA GLN A 48 18.45 -1.43 0.56
C GLN A 48 17.30 -0.68 -0.06
N LYS A 49 16.95 -1.06 -1.30
CA LYS A 49 15.65 -0.75 -1.89
C LYS A 49 14.61 -1.00 -0.79
N VAL A 50 13.86 0.05 -0.45
CA VAL A 50 12.84 -0.05 0.59
C VAL A 50 11.87 -1.13 0.13
N GLN A 51 11.75 -2.22 0.90
CA GLN A 51 10.77 -3.25 0.59
C GLN A 51 9.37 -2.65 0.64
N VAL A 52 8.56 -2.95 -0.37
CA VAL A 52 7.19 -2.47 -0.50
C VAL A 52 6.23 -3.65 -0.66
N MET A 53 4.96 -3.38 -0.40
CA MET A 53 3.81 -4.24 -0.71
C MET A 53 2.89 -3.45 -1.64
N SER A 54 2.32 -4.07 -2.66
CA SER A 54 1.37 -3.36 -3.55
C SER A 54 0.21 -2.78 -2.74
N SER A 55 -0.28 -1.61 -3.16
CA SER A 55 -1.46 -1.01 -2.56
C SER A 55 -2.77 -1.62 -3.04
N GLY A 56 -2.72 -2.49 -4.07
CA GLY A 56 -3.90 -3.03 -4.75
C GLY A 56 -4.44 -2.12 -5.86
N SER A 57 -3.84 -0.94 -6.04
CA SER A 57 -4.17 0.05 -7.06
C SER A 57 -2.90 0.41 -7.83
N LEU A 58 -2.89 0.16 -9.14
CA LEU A 58 -1.73 0.47 -9.99
C LEU A 58 -1.44 1.97 -10.00
N ALA A 59 -2.50 2.80 -10.07
CA ALA A 59 -2.35 4.24 -10.05
C ALA A 59 -1.71 4.73 -8.73
N LEU A 60 -2.11 4.13 -7.61
CA LEU A 60 -1.55 4.47 -6.30
C LEU A 60 -0.11 3.98 -6.15
N ASP A 61 0.24 2.79 -6.64
CA ASP A 61 1.62 2.28 -6.62
C ASP A 61 2.57 3.21 -7.39
N ILE A 62 2.14 3.69 -8.57
CA ILE A 62 2.86 4.70 -9.36
C ILE A 62 2.98 6.03 -8.61
N ALA A 63 1.89 6.50 -7.99
CA ALA A 63 1.87 7.75 -7.23
C ALA A 63 2.74 7.67 -5.96
N LEU A 64 2.83 6.51 -5.32
CA LEU A 64 3.75 6.26 -4.21
C LEU A 64 5.21 6.29 -4.66
N GLY A 65 5.48 5.96 -5.93
CA GLY A 65 6.80 6.06 -6.57
C GLY A 65 7.80 4.99 -6.13
N SER A 66 7.58 4.37 -4.96
CA SER A 66 8.29 3.18 -4.52
C SER A 66 7.63 1.88 -4.99
N GLY A 67 6.48 1.95 -5.70
CA GLY A 67 5.74 0.79 -6.18
C GLY A 67 4.78 0.16 -5.16
N GLY A 68 4.50 0.85 -4.05
CA GLY A 68 3.59 0.35 -3.02
C GLY A 68 3.86 0.91 -1.62
N TYR A 69 3.17 0.35 -0.63
CA TYR A 69 3.31 0.70 0.77
C TYR A 69 4.65 0.20 1.33
N PRO A 70 5.48 1.08 1.93
CA PRO A 70 6.79 0.67 2.45
C PRO A 70 6.66 -0.18 3.71
N LYS A 71 7.24 -1.39 3.68
CA LYS A 71 7.31 -2.32 4.82
C LYS A 71 8.03 -1.69 6.01
N GLY A 72 7.54 -1.99 7.21
CA GLY A 72 8.09 -1.49 8.47
C GLY A 72 7.89 0.01 8.68
N ARG A 73 6.79 0.57 8.17
CA ARG A 73 6.44 1.99 8.28
C ARG A 73 4.98 2.20 8.64
N ILE A 74 4.71 3.40 9.16
CA ILE A 74 3.37 3.90 9.42
C ILE A 74 2.86 4.66 8.19
N ILE A 75 1.62 4.39 7.79
CA ILE A 75 0.87 5.10 6.76
C ILE A 75 -0.39 5.70 7.40
N GLU A 76 -0.71 6.94 7.07
CA GLU A 76 -1.99 7.55 7.45
C GLU A 76 -2.84 7.74 6.20
N ILE A 77 -4.07 7.22 6.21
CA ILE A 77 -5.06 7.43 5.16
C ILE A 77 -6.17 8.29 5.75
N TYR A 78 -6.34 9.50 5.23
CA TYR A 78 -7.34 10.43 5.76
C TYR A 78 -8.15 11.10 4.66
N GLY A 79 -9.30 11.65 5.03
CA GLY A 79 -10.21 12.28 4.08
C GLY A 79 -11.64 12.39 4.62
N PRO A 80 -12.57 12.95 3.82
CA PRO A 80 -13.98 13.06 4.18
C PRO A 80 -14.64 11.70 4.47
N GLU A 81 -15.81 11.73 5.06
CA GLU A 81 -16.69 10.56 5.13
C GLU A 81 -17.02 10.05 3.73
N SER A 82 -17.22 8.73 3.61
CA SER A 82 -17.54 8.08 2.35
C SER A 82 -16.55 8.36 1.20
N SER A 83 -15.33 8.83 1.50
CA SER A 83 -14.33 9.13 0.46
C SER A 83 -13.63 7.88 -0.08
N GLY A 84 -13.68 6.75 0.62
CA GLY A 84 -13.06 5.48 0.19
C GLY A 84 -11.83 5.07 1.01
N LYS A 85 -11.60 5.70 2.17
CA LYS A 85 -10.46 5.38 3.07
C LYS A 85 -10.40 3.89 3.42
N THR A 86 -11.51 3.35 3.94
CA THR A 86 -11.63 1.93 4.32
C THR A 86 -11.49 1.03 3.09
N THR A 87 -12.08 1.38 1.95
CA THR A 87 -11.87 0.66 0.67
C THR A 87 -10.38 0.56 0.32
N VAL A 88 -9.64 1.67 0.36
CA VAL A 88 -8.19 1.67 0.06
C VAL A 88 -7.41 0.79 1.05
N ALA A 89 -7.77 0.83 2.34
CA ALA A 89 -7.14 -0.03 3.35
C ALA A 89 -7.49 -1.51 3.18
N LEU A 90 -8.72 -1.85 2.79
CA LEU A 90 -9.13 -3.24 2.52
C LEU A 90 -8.44 -3.80 1.29
N HIS A 91 -8.17 -2.97 0.26
CA HIS A 91 -7.31 -3.37 -0.85
C HIS A 91 -5.89 -3.70 -0.39
N ALA A 92 -5.34 -2.92 0.55
CA ALA A 92 -4.05 -3.24 1.17
C ALA A 92 -4.08 -4.57 1.94
N VAL A 93 -5.18 -4.86 2.65
CA VAL A 93 -5.40 -6.14 3.36
C VAL A 93 -5.45 -7.31 2.38
N ALA A 94 -6.26 -7.19 1.32
CA ALA A 94 -6.36 -8.20 0.28
C ALA A 94 -4.99 -8.48 -0.38
N GLN A 95 -4.17 -7.45 -0.63
CA GLN A 95 -2.82 -7.64 -1.16
C GLN A 95 -1.89 -8.33 -0.16
N ALA A 96 -1.92 -7.94 1.12
CA ALA A 96 -1.10 -8.59 2.14
C ALA A 96 -1.40 -10.10 2.21
N GLN A 97 -2.68 -10.47 2.20
CA GLN A 97 -3.12 -11.88 2.21
C GLN A 97 -2.77 -12.60 0.91
N LYS A 98 -2.90 -11.94 -0.25
CA LYS A 98 -2.51 -12.50 -1.55
C LYS A 98 -1.01 -12.82 -1.61
N GLU A 99 -0.17 -12.01 -0.97
CA GLU A 99 1.27 -12.25 -0.83
C GLU A 99 1.59 -13.33 0.24
N GLY A 100 0.58 -13.99 0.83
CA GLY A 100 0.73 -15.01 1.88
C GLY A 100 1.00 -14.44 3.27
N GLY A 101 0.85 -13.13 3.46
CA GLY A 101 1.06 -12.45 4.72
C GLY A 101 -0.17 -12.42 5.62
N ILE A 102 0.05 -12.13 6.91
CA ILE A 102 -1.03 -12.05 7.90
C ILE A 102 -1.46 -10.58 8.07
N ALA A 103 -2.76 -10.34 7.98
CA ALA A 103 -3.35 -9.02 8.18
C ALA A 103 -4.21 -8.99 9.46
N ALA A 104 -4.19 -7.84 10.13
CA ALA A 104 -5.06 -7.56 11.26
C ALA A 104 -5.80 -6.22 11.07
N PHE A 105 -7.03 -6.17 11.55
CA PHE A 105 -7.91 -5.01 11.46
C PHE A 105 -8.44 -4.66 12.85
N ILE A 106 -8.09 -3.46 13.33
CA ILE A 106 -8.58 -2.89 14.58
C ILE A 106 -9.74 -1.96 14.21
N ASP A 107 -10.96 -2.48 14.29
CA ASP A 107 -12.21 -1.80 13.96
C ASP A 107 -12.76 -1.08 15.20
N ALA A 108 -12.20 0.10 15.47
CA ALA A 108 -12.69 1.02 16.50
C ALA A 108 -13.98 1.75 16.09
N GLU A 109 -14.30 1.82 14.79
CA GLU A 109 -15.59 2.39 14.32
C GLU A 109 -16.76 1.39 14.42
N HIS A 110 -16.49 0.10 14.65
CA HIS A 110 -17.49 -0.99 14.66
C HIS A 110 -18.33 -1.03 13.37
N ALA A 111 -17.70 -0.73 12.23
CA ALA A 111 -18.39 -0.46 10.97
C ALA A 111 -17.89 -1.33 9.80
N LEU A 112 -16.98 -2.28 10.05
CA LEU A 112 -16.49 -3.16 8.99
C LEU A 112 -17.58 -4.13 8.52
N ASP A 113 -17.88 -4.12 7.22
CA ASP A 113 -18.78 -5.06 6.57
C ASP A 113 -17.97 -6.26 5.99
N PRO A 114 -18.13 -7.49 6.53
CA PRO A 114 -17.44 -8.67 6.04
C PRO A 114 -17.78 -9.03 4.60
N ALA A 115 -19.02 -8.80 4.15
CA ALA A 115 -19.44 -9.13 2.79
C ALA A 115 -18.77 -8.20 1.78
N TYR A 116 -18.70 -6.90 2.11
CA TYR A 116 -17.96 -5.94 1.30
C TYR A 116 -16.45 -6.25 1.29
N ALA A 117 -15.85 -6.55 2.44
CA ALA A 117 -14.44 -6.92 2.50
C ALA A 117 -14.13 -8.17 1.65
N ALA A 118 -14.97 -9.20 1.72
CA ALA A 118 -14.83 -10.40 0.89
C ALA A 118 -14.90 -10.08 -0.60
N ALA A 119 -15.83 -9.22 -1.01
CA ALA A 119 -15.96 -8.79 -2.41
C ALA A 119 -14.73 -8.02 -2.92
N LEU A 120 -13.99 -7.36 -2.02
CA LEU A 120 -12.71 -6.70 -2.32
C LEU A 120 -11.52 -7.68 -2.37
N GLY A 121 -11.75 -8.97 -2.15
CA GLY A 121 -10.73 -10.02 -2.17
C GLY A 121 -10.05 -10.26 -0.83
N VAL A 122 -10.61 -9.78 0.28
CA VAL A 122 -10.12 -10.09 1.62
C VAL A 122 -10.55 -11.51 1.99
N ASN A 123 -9.61 -12.33 2.44
CA ASN A 123 -9.91 -13.61 3.05
C ASN A 123 -10.40 -13.36 4.49
N ILE A 124 -11.72 -13.48 4.69
CA ILE A 124 -12.38 -13.19 5.96
C ILE A 124 -12.01 -14.20 7.04
N ASP A 125 -11.80 -15.48 6.68
CA ASP A 125 -11.52 -16.55 7.65
C ASP A 125 -10.15 -16.37 8.32
N GLU A 126 -9.20 -15.77 7.60
CA GLU A 126 -7.82 -15.53 8.06
C GLU A 126 -7.58 -14.10 8.58
N LEU A 127 -8.56 -13.19 8.43
CA LEU A 127 -8.39 -11.80 8.88
C LEU A 127 -8.52 -11.71 10.41
N LEU A 128 -7.46 -11.25 11.08
CA LEU A 128 -7.52 -11.00 12.52
C LEU A 128 -8.32 -9.71 12.80
N LEU A 129 -9.54 -9.84 13.29
CA LEU A 129 -10.39 -8.70 13.65
C LEU A 129 -10.38 -8.43 15.16
N SER A 130 -10.24 -7.16 15.53
CA SER A 130 -10.43 -6.70 16.91
C SER A 130 -11.34 -5.50 16.95
N GLN A 131 -12.34 -5.53 17.82
CA GLN A 131 -13.27 -4.44 18.09
C GLN A 131 -13.06 -3.96 19.53
N PRO A 132 -12.17 -2.97 19.74
CA PRO A 132 -11.77 -2.60 21.10
C PRO A 132 -12.79 -1.69 21.80
N ASP A 133 -12.90 -1.85 23.11
CA ASP A 133 -13.72 -1.02 24.01
C ASP A 133 -13.10 0.36 24.28
N SER A 134 -11.80 0.55 24.03
CA SER A 134 -11.10 1.83 24.24
C SER A 134 -9.91 2.01 23.29
N GLY A 135 -9.51 3.27 23.11
CA GLY A 135 -8.35 3.62 22.30
C GLY A 135 -7.04 3.00 22.80
N GLU A 136 -6.83 2.95 24.11
CA GLU A 136 -5.66 2.29 24.70
C GLU A 136 -5.64 0.80 24.39
N GLN A 137 -6.78 0.12 24.58
CA GLN A 137 -6.90 -1.32 24.32
C GLN A 137 -6.63 -1.62 22.85
N GLY A 138 -7.21 -0.86 21.91
CA GLY A 138 -6.96 -1.03 20.48
C GLY A 138 -5.49 -0.86 20.09
N LEU A 139 -4.82 0.16 20.62
CA LEU A 139 -3.40 0.42 20.38
C LEU A 139 -2.48 -0.62 21.04
N GLU A 140 -2.86 -1.16 22.20
CA GLU A 140 -2.14 -2.26 22.85
C GLU A 140 -2.27 -3.58 22.10
N ILE A 141 -3.46 -3.90 21.58
CA ILE A 141 -3.69 -5.07 20.73
C ILE A 141 -2.84 -4.96 19.46
N ALA A 142 -2.90 -3.82 18.76
CA ALA A 142 -2.05 -3.54 17.61
C ALA A 142 -0.56 -3.71 17.95
N GLY A 143 -0.13 -3.19 19.10
CA GLY A 143 1.24 -3.31 19.57
C GLY A 143 1.68 -4.75 19.80
N LYS A 144 0.87 -5.57 20.46
CA LYS A 144 1.18 -6.99 20.69
C LYS A 144 1.26 -7.78 19.38
N LEU A 145 0.36 -7.49 18.44
CA LEU A 145 0.38 -8.10 17.11
C LEU A 145 1.66 -7.74 16.34
N ILE A 146 2.04 -6.46 16.34
CA ILE A 146 3.29 -6.00 15.72
C ILE A 146 4.51 -6.62 16.40
N ASP A 147 4.55 -6.60 17.74
CA ASP A 147 5.68 -7.12 18.54
C ASP A 147 5.89 -8.63 18.34
N SER A 148 4.84 -9.38 17.98
CA SER A 148 4.94 -10.81 17.67
C SER A 148 5.81 -11.09 16.44
N GLY A 149 5.92 -10.14 15.52
CA GLY A 149 6.61 -10.31 14.24
C GLY A 149 5.90 -11.22 13.23
N ALA A 150 4.71 -11.73 13.56
CA ALA A 150 3.93 -12.60 12.68
C ALA A 150 2.99 -11.84 11.73
N VAL A 151 2.65 -10.58 12.05
CA VAL A 151 1.70 -9.78 11.27
C VAL A 151 2.42 -8.86 10.29
N ASP A 152 2.07 -8.95 9.01
CA ASP A 152 2.63 -8.14 7.92
C ASP A 152 1.92 -6.80 7.76
N LEU A 153 0.62 -6.74 8.09
CA LEU A 153 -0.20 -5.54 7.98
C LEU A 153 -1.14 -5.38 9.17
N VAL A 154 -1.16 -4.21 9.79
CA VAL A 154 -2.18 -3.81 10.76
C VAL A 154 -2.90 -2.56 10.25
N VAL A 155 -4.22 -2.61 10.17
CA VAL A 155 -5.09 -1.46 9.91
C VAL A 155 -5.77 -1.04 11.21
N VAL A 156 -5.82 0.26 11.48
CA VAL A 156 -6.57 0.84 12.59
C VAL A 156 -7.63 1.78 12.02
N ASP A 157 -8.90 1.38 12.12
CA ASP A 157 -10.07 2.12 11.60
C ASP A 157 -11.00 2.51 12.75
N SER A 158 -10.97 3.74 13.26
CA SER A 158 -10.11 4.87 12.87
C SER A 158 -9.53 5.57 14.09
N VAL A 159 -8.51 6.39 13.86
CA VAL A 159 -7.90 7.21 14.92
C VAL A 159 -8.92 8.12 15.61
N ALA A 160 -9.95 8.57 14.88
CA ALA A 160 -11.01 9.40 15.46
C ALA A 160 -11.80 8.64 16.54
N ALA A 161 -11.99 7.33 16.34
CA ALA A 161 -12.73 6.44 17.23
C ALA A 161 -11.87 5.80 18.34
N LEU A 162 -10.56 6.05 18.36
CA LEU A 162 -9.70 5.67 19.50
C LEU A 162 -9.98 6.61 20.68
N VAL A 163 -11.10 6.40 21.37
CA VAL A 163 -11.52 7.20 22.52
C VAL A 163 -10.81 6.69 23.79
N PRO A 164 -10.09 7.54 24.53
CA PRO A 164 -9.43 7.12 25.76
C PRO A 164 -10.42 6.60 26.80
N ARG A 165 -10.03 5.58 27.57
CA ARG A 165 -10.91 4.98 28.59
C ARG A 165 -11.49 5.99 29.59
N ALA A 166 -10.70 6.97 30.03
CA ALA A 166 -11.18 7.99 30.95
C ALA A 166 -12.28 8.89 30.35
N GLU A 167 -12.31 9.05 29.03
CA GLU A 167 -13.37 9.78 28.33
C GLU A 167 -14.64 8.92 28.17
N ILE A 168 -14.49 7.60 28.05
CA ILE A 168 -15.61 6.63 27.99
C ILE A 168 -16.28 6.48 29.36
N ASP A 169 -15.48 6.41 30.43
CA ASP A 169 -15.96 6.25 31.80
C ASP A 169 -16.50 7.58 32.40
N GLY A 170 -16.24 8.71 31.74
CA GLY A 170 -16.70 10.04 32.16
C GLY A 170 -18.09 10.41 31.63
N ASP A 171 -18.65 11.49 32.15
CA ASP A 171 -19.97 11.96 31.73
C ASP A 171 -19.88 12.81 30.44
N ILE A 172 -20.95 12.82 29.64
CA ILE A 172 -21.04 13.68 28.45
C ILE A 172 -20.98 15.15 28.89
N GLY A 173 -19.90 15.83 28.49
CA GLY A 173 -19.63 17.23 28.86
C GLY A 173 -18.37 17.40 29.71
N ASP A 174 -17.80 16.30 30.23
CA ASP A 174 -16.55 16.33 30.97
C ASP A 174 -15.36 16.74 30.08
N SER A 175 -14.48 17.57 30.64
CA SER A 175 -13.37 18.16 29.90
C SER A 175 -12.15 17.24 29.87
N HIS A 176 -11.98 16.50 28.77
CA HIS A 176 -10.84 15.61 28.54
C HIS A 176 -9.83 16.18 27.52
N VAL A 177 -9.41 17.45 27.74
CA VAL A 177 -8.62 18.20 26.74
C VAL A 177 -7.31 17.49 26.39
N GLY A 178 -7.20 17.08 25.13
CA GLY A 178 -5.96 16.56 24.55
C GLY A 178 -5.55 15.16 25.00
N LEU A 179 -6.43 14.42 25.68
CA LEU A 179 -6.13 13.08 26.17
C LEU A 179 -5.79 12.11 25.03
N GLN A 180 -6.62 12.08 23.98
CA GLN A 180 -6.38 11.29 22.77
C GLN A 180 -5.03 11.64 22.10
N ALA A 181 -4.67 12.93 22.03
CA ALA A 181 -3.40 13.36 21.42
C ALA A 181 -2.17 12.89 22.22
N ARG A 182 -2.27 12.84 23.56
CA ARG A 182 -1.22 12.31 24.44
C ARG A 182 -1.09 10.80 24.29
N MET A 183 -2.21 10.07 24.31
CA MET A 183 -2.25 8.64 24.06
C MET A 183 -1.60 8.28 22.72
N MET A 184 -2.00 8.94 21.63
CA MET A 184 -1.41 8.73 20.31
C MET A 184 0.10 9.03 20.29
N SER A 185 0.54 10.08 20.98
CA SER A 185 1.97 10.42 21.07
C SER A 185 2.80 9.34 21.78
N GLN A 186 2.24 8.72 22.82
CA GLN A 186 2.86 7.61 23.53
C GLN A 186 2.87 6.34 22.67
N ALA A 187 1.73 6.00 22.04
CA ALA A 187 1.60 4.83 21.18
C ALA A 187 2.56 4.91 19.99
N MET A 188 2.62 6.03 19.27
CA MET A 188 3.53 6.19 18.14
C MET A 188 5.00 6.02 18.52
N ARG A 189 5.38 6.47 19.73
CA ARG A 189 6.75 6.29 20.26
C ARG A 189 7.07 4.82 20.53
N LYS A 190 6.12 4.06 21.07
CA LYS A 190 6.28 2.64 21.37
C LYS A 190 6.26 1.80 20.10
N LEU A 191 5.25 1.99 19.25
CA LEU A 191 5.03 1.20 18.04
C LEU A 191 6.08 1.44 16.96
N GLY A 192 6.60 2.66 16.82
CA GLY A 192 7.48 3.02 15.70
C GLY A 192 8.75 2.16 15.61
N ALA A 193 9.34 1.78 16.75
CA ALA A 193 10.51 0.91 16.78
C ALA A 193 10.15 -0.54 16.39
N SER A 194 9.09 -1.08 16.97
CA SER A 194 8.62 -2.44 16.69
C SER A 194 8.22 -2.61 15.23
N ILE A 195 7.42 -1.69 14.69
CA ILE A 195 7.01 -1.64 13.28
C ILE A 195 8.23 -1.75 12.36
N ASN A 196 9.28 -0.97 12.63
CA ASN A 196 10.47 -1.00 11.78
C ASN A 196 11.26 -2.32 11.86
N LYS A 197 11.32 -2.90 13.06
CA LYS A 197 12.02 -4.15 13.34
C LYS A 197 11.31 -5.35 12.69
N THR A 198 9.99 -5.41 12.81
CA THR A 198 9.17 -6.54 12.33
C THR A 198 8.79 -6.44 10.86
N LYS A 199 9.05 -5.29 10.22
CA LYS A 199 8.64 -4.99 8.84
C LYS A 199 7.13 -4.95 8.62
N THR A 200 6.33 -4.97 9.70
CA THR A 200 4.88 -4.76 9.66
C THR A 200 4.55 -3.39 9.06
N ILE A 201 3.57 -3.33 8.17
CA ILE A 201 2.95 -2.10 7.69
C ILE A 201 1.84 -1.72 8.68
N ALA A 202 1.83 -0.48 9.15
CA ALA A 202 0.76 0.01 10.04
C ALA A 202 -0.02 1.14 9.35
N ILE A 203 -1.26 0.85 8.94
CA ILE A 203 -2.17 1.81 8.33
C ILE A 203 -3.09 2.37 9.41
N PHE A 204 -3.13 3.68 9.55
CA PHE A 204 -4.08 4.40 10.39
C PHE A 204 -5.06 5.14 9.50
N ILE A 205 -6.34 4.78 9.59
CA ILE A 205 -7.41 5.54 8.95
C ILE A 205 -7.76 6.72 9.86
N ASN A 206 -8.00 7.88 9.27
CA ASN A 206 -8.36 9.07 10.01
C ASN A 206 -9.42 9.89 9.28
N GLN A 207 -10.15 10.67 10.06
CA GLN A 207 -11.18 11.56 9.53
C GLN A 207 -10.65 12.99 9.44
N LEU A 208 -11.33 13.82 8.64
CA LEU A 208 -11.11 15.26 8.65
C LEU A 208 -11.95 15.92 9.74
N ARG A 209 -11.38 16.95 10.35
CA ARG A 209 -12.03 17.91 11.25
C ARG A 209 -11.59 19.31 10.87
N GLU A 210 -12.35 20.31 11.27
CA GLU A 210 -11.96 21.71 11.06
C GLU A 210 -11.42 22.31 12.35
N LYS A 211 -10.35 23.11 12.23
CA LYS A 211 -9.88 23.93 13.34
C LYS A 211 -10.69 25.22 13.43
N VAL A 212 -11.42 25.36 14.54
CA VAL A 212 -12.15 26.59 14.85
C VAL A 212 -11.18 27.77 14.94
N GLY A 213 -11.54 28.90 14.33
CA GLY A 213 -10.79 30.16 14.43
C GLY A 213 -9.71 30.39 13.35
N VAL A 214 -9.59 29.52 12.36
CA VAL A 214 -8.70 29.74 11.20
C VAL A 214 -9.41 30.62 10.16
N MET A 215 -9.00 31.89 10.03
CA MET A 215 -9.55 32.83 9.04
C MET A 215 -8.80 32.83 7.69
N PHE A 216 -7.61 32.21 7.62
CA PHE A 216 -6.78 32.16 6.41
C PHE A 216 -6.05 30.81 6.30
N GLY A 217 -6.02 30.24 5.09
CA GLY A 217 -5.41 28.93 4.81
C GLY A 217 -6.40 27.76 4.89
N ASN A 218 -5.88 26.53 4.89
CA ASN A 218 -6.71 25.32 5.02
C ASN A 218 -7.06 25.06 6.50
N PRO A 219 -8.36 25.09 6.90
CA PRO A 219 -8.79 24.82 8.27
C PRO A 219 -8.75 23.33 8.64
N GLU A 220 -8.61 22.43 7.65
CA GLU A 220 -8.67 20.99 7.86
C GLU A 220 -7.51 20.47 8.72
N THR A 221 -7.85 19.56 9.63
CA THR A 221 -6.92 18.81 10.48
C THR A 221 -7.40 17.37 10.64
N THR A 222 -6.56 16.55 11.25
CA THR A 222 -6.90 15.17 11.59
C THR A 222 -6.88 15.01 13.13
N PRO A 223 -7.79 14.19 13.70
CA PRO A 223 -7.80 13.76 15.11
C PRO A 223 -6.49 13.06 15.55
N GLY A 224 -6.33 12.87 16.87
CA GLY A 224 -5.14 12.20 17.44
C GLY A 224 -3.89 13.09 17.58
N GLY A 225 -4.04 14.41 17.43
CA GLY A 225 -2.94 15.36 17.60
C GLY A 225 -1.95 15.38 16.43
N ARG A 226 -0.68 15.71 16.71
CA ARG A 226 0.35 15.85 15.66
C ARG A 226 1.25 14.63 15.50
N ALA A 227 1.23 13.70 16.45
CA ALA A 227 2.18 12.58 16.49
C ALA A 227 2.12 11.75 15.20
N LEU A 228 0.94 11.25 14.83
CA LEU A 228 0.77 10.44 13.63
C LEU A 228 1.31 11.14 12.37
N LYS A 229 1.06 12.45 12.22
CA LYS A 229 1.58 13.25 11.09
C LYS A 229 3.10 13.23 10.98
N PHE A 230 3.83 13.15 12.10
CA PHE A 230 5.30 13.10 12.10
C PHE A 230 5.84 11.69 11.88
N TYR A 231 5.23 10.70 12.54
CA TYR A 231 5.64 9.30 12.50
C TYR A 231 5.31 8.63 11.16
N ALA A 232 4.16 8.96 10.56
CA ALA A 232 3.78 8.46 9.24
C ALA A 232 4.87 8.74 8.20
N SER A 233 5.28 7.70 7.47
CA SER A 233 6.19 7.82 6.33
C SER A 233 5.45 8.20 5.07
N VAL A 234 4.22 7.71 4.93
CA VAL A 234 3.30 8.06 3.85
C VAL A 234 2.02 8.63 4.45
N ARG A 235 1.48 9.70 3.85
CA ARG A 235 0.14 10.21 4.18
C ARG A 235 -0.65 10.36 2.90
N LEU A 236 -1.85 9.79 2.86
CA LEU A 236 -2.77 9.81 1.73
C LEU A 236 -3.99 10.64 2.08
N ASP A 237 -4.29 11.64 1.23
CA ASP A 237 -5.54 12.41 1.27
C ASP A 237 -6.49 11.84 0.21
N VAL A 238 -7.53 11.14 0.67
CA VAL A 238 -8.50 10.42 -0.16
C VAL A 238 -9.80 11.23 -0.24
N ARG A 239 -10.18 11.65 -1.44
CA ARG A 239 -11.40 12.44 -1.68
C ARG A 239 -12.20 11.86 -2.84
N GLY A 240 -13.49 11.60 -2.61
CA GLY A 240 -14.42 11.32 -3.70
C GLY A 240 -14.67 12.60 -4.50
N SER A 241 -14.71 12.50 -5.83
CA SER A 241 -14.97 13.62 -6.74
C SER A 241 -16.37 13.51 -7.35
N THR A 242 -16.55 12.55 -8.26
CA THR A 242 -17.71 12.49 -9.16
C THR A 242 -18.38 11.13 -9.06
N GLN A 243 -19.71 11.10 -9.01
CA GLN A 243 -20.48 9.86 -9.06
C GLN A 243 -20.42 9.24 -10.46
N ILE A 244 -20.25 7.92 -10.53
CA ILE A 244 -20.23 7.15 -11.79
C ILE A 244 -21.62 6.58 -12.00
N LYS A 245 -22.29 6.98 -13.09
CA LYS A 245 -23.60 6.44 -13.46
C LYS A 245 -23.45 5.13 -14.22
N GLY A 246 -24.37 4.21 -14.00
CA GLY A 246 -24.44 2.95 -14.75
C GLY A 246 -24.73 3.17 -16.24
N THR A 247 -24.70 2.09 -17.02
CA THR A 247 -25.07 2.09 -18.44
C THR A 247 -26.29 1.20 -18.66
N GLY A 248 -26.94 1.31 -19.83
CA GLY A 248 -28.12 0.51 -20.16
C GLY A 248 -29.27 0.70 -19.16
N ASP A 249 -29.75 -0.40 -18.59
CA ASP A 249 -30.85 -0.43 -17.62
C ASP A 249 -30.49 0.23 -16.27
N GLN A 250 -29.20 0.45 -16.01
CA GLN A 250 -28.68 1.06 -14.78
C GLN A 250 -28.33 2.55 -14.94
N LYS A 251 -28.73 3.21 -16.05
CA LYS A 251 -28.36 4.61 -16.37
C LYS A 251 -28.71 5.65 -15.29
N ASP A 252 -29.75 5.38 -14.51
CA ASP A 252 -30.24 6.27 -13.44
C ASP A 252 -29.70 5.88 -12.05
N THR A 253 -28.92 4.79 -11.97
CA THR A 253 -28.30 4.32 -10.73
C THR A 253 -26.84 4.77 -10.65
N ASN A 254 -26.42 5.13 -9.43
CA ASN A 254 -25.03 5.42 -9.15
C ASN A 254 -24.31 4.10 -8.84
N VAL A 255 -23.35 3.71 -9.67
CA VAL A 255 -22.64 2.43 -9.59
C VAL A 255 -21.24 2.55 -9.00
N GLY A 256 -20.76 3.79 -8.79
CA GLY A 256 -19.45 4.01 -8.20
C GLY A 256 -19.11 5.48 -8.03
N LYS A 257 -17.85 5.76 -7.77
CA LYS A 257 -17.33 7.13 -7.63
C LYS A 257 -15.89 7.21 -8.12
N GLU A 258 -15.59 8.28 -8.82
CA GLU A 258 -14.21 8.69 -9.03
C GLU A 258 -13.64 9.17 -7.69
N THR A 259 -12.43 8.75 -7.38
CA THR A 259 -11.73 9.05 -6.14
C THR A 259 -10.31 9.50 -6.46
N LYS A 260 -9.95 10.64 -5.89
CA LYS A 260 -8.60 11.20 -5.97
C LYS A 260 -7.84 10.85 -4.68
N ILE A 261 -6.69 10.21 -4.82
CA ILE A 261 -5.79 9.87 -3.72
C ILE A 261 -4.50 10.67 -3.90
N LYS A 262 -4.25 11.63 -3.00
CA LYS A 262 -3.06 12.48 -3.05
C LYS A 262 -2.03 12.06 -2.01
N VAL A 263 -0.79 11.86 -2.43
CA VAL A 263 0.33 11.54 -1.54
C VAL A 263 0.86 12.82 -0.90
N VAL A 264 0.24 13.29 0.18
CA VAL A 264 0.61 14.58 0.83
C VAL A 264 1.90 14.52 1.64
N LYS A 265 2.38 13.30 1.95
CA LYS A 265 3.68 13.07 2.57
C LYS A 265 4.24 11.76 2.05
N ASN A 266 5.52 11.76 1.72
CA ASN A 266 6.26 10.58 1.33
C ASN A 266 7.72 10.72 1.81
N LYS A 267 8.20 9.74 2.58
CA LYS A 267 9.60 9.68 3.06
C LYS A 267 10.47 8.69 2.28
N VAL A 268 9.89 7.95 1.33
CA VAL A 268 10.59 6.90 0.57
C VAL A 268 10.73 7.25 -0.91
N ALA A 269 9.91 8.16 -1.41
CA ALA A 269 9.95 8.69 -2.77
C ALA A 269 9.42 10.14 -2.79
N PRO A 270 9.48 10.86 -3.93
CA PRO A 270 8.95 12.22 -4.03
C PRO A 270 7.45 12.31 -3.67
N PRO A 271 7.04 13.27 -2.81
CA PRO A 271 5.64 13.47 -2.45
C PRO A 271 4.85 14.24 -3.51
N PHE A 272 3.56 14.44 -3.25
CA PHE A 272 2.59 15.26 -3.97
C PHE A 272 2.08 14.75 -5.32
N LYS A 273 2.48 13.53 -5.70
CA LYS A 273 1.81 12.79 -6.78
C LYS A 273 0.36 12.46 -6.40
N GLU A 274 -0.46 12.28 -7.43
CA GLU A 274 -1.90 12.04 -7.32
C GLU A 274 -2.25 10.79 -8.13
N ALA A 275 -3.08 9.94 -7.55
CA ALA A 275 -3.70 8.80 -8.22
C ALA A 275 -5.20 9.08 -8.38
N PHE A 276 -5.74 8.76 -9.56
CA PHE A 276 -7.16 8.87 -9.85
C PHE A 276 -7.69 7.46 -10.09
N VAL A 277 -8.60 7.03 -9.23
CA VAL A 277 -9.16 5.67 -9.26
C VAL A 277 -10.67 5.74 -9.32
N GLU A 278 -11.28 4.70 -9.85
CA GLU A 278 -12.72 4.50 -9.80
C GLU A 278 -13.02 3.48 -8.71
N ILE A 279 -13.82 3.84 -7.71
CA ILE A 279 -14.32 2.92 -6.69
C ILE A 279 -15.75 2.53 -7.08
N MET A 280 -15.89 1.30 -7.55
CA MET A 280 -17.16 0.67 -7.92
C MET A 280 -17.81 0.09 -6.66
N TYR A 281 -19.11 0.30 -6.47
CA TYR A 281 -19.82 -0.21 -5.30
C TYR A 281 -19.92 -1.73 -5.37
N GLY A 282 -19.57 -2.41 -4.28
CA GLY A 282 -19.52 -3.88 -4.22
C GLY A 282 -18.24 -4.51 -4.81
N GLU A 283 -17.45 -3.81 -5.62
CA GLU A 283 -16.24 -4.38 -6.25
C GLU A 283 -14.94 -3.71 -5.76
N GLY A 284 -15.00 -2.47 -5.29
CA GLY A 284 -13.83 -1.72 -4.85
C GLY A 284 -13.13 -0.99 -6.00
N ILE A 285 -11.80 -0.91 -5.98
CA ILE A 285 -11.03 -0.16 -6.98
C ILE A 285 -11.02 -0.92 -8.31
N SER A 286 -11.48 -0.27 -9.38
CA SER A 286 -11.52 -0.85 -10.73
C SER A 286 -10.12 -0.93 -11.36
N LYS A 287 -9.54 -2.14 -11.36
CA LYS A 287 -8.23 -2.41 -11.99
C LYS A 287 -8.23 -2.13 -13.48
N THR A 288 -9.29 -2.52 -14.19
CA THR A 288 -9.43 -2.28 -15.63
C THR A 288 -9.61 -0.79 -15.92
N GLY A 289 -10.34 -0.06 -15.09
CA GLY A 289 -10.48 1.39 -15.21
C GLY A 289 -9.16 2.13 -15.01
N GLU A 290 -8.38 1.75 -13.99
CA GLU A 290 -7.04 2.30 -13.76
C GLU A 290 -6.11 2.02 -14.94
N LEU A 291 -6.02 0.75 -15.36
CA LEU A 291 -5.11 0.35 -16.42
C LEU A 291 -5.44 1.03 -17.75
N LEU A 292 -6.73 1.05 -18.13
CA LEU A 292 -7.19 1.70 -19.36
C LEU A 292 -6.78 3.18 -19.38
N LYS A 293 -6.97 3.89 -18.27
CA LYS A 293 -6.63 5.31 -18.16
C LYS A 293 -5.12 5.53 -18.28
N ILE A 294 -4.32 4.81 -17.48
CA ILE A 294 -2.86 4.96 -17.47
C ILE A 294 -2.26 4.58 -18.83
N ALA A 295 -2.71 3.47 -19.42
CA ALA A 295 -2.23 3.01 -20.72
C ALA A 295 -2.64 3.95 -21.87
N SER A 296 -3.79 4.61 -21.75
CA SER A 296 -4.20 5.66 -22.70
C SER A 296 -3.33 6.91 -22.57
N ASP A 297 -3.03 7.34 -21.34
CA ASP A 297 -2.17 8.50 -21.07
C ASP A 297 -0.72 8.25 -21.52
N LEU A 298 -0.26 6.99 -21.51
CA LEU A 298 1.04 6.55 -22.00
C LEU A 298 1.06 6.21 -23.50
N ASP A 299 -0.03 6.43 -24.23
CA ASP A 299 -0.10 6.16 -25.66
C ASP A 299 0.06 4.66 -26.04
N ILE A 300 -0.05 3.74 -25.05
CA ILE A 300 -0.03 2.27 -25.24
C ILE A 300 -1.37 1.81 -25.82
N ILE A 301 -2.48 2.31 -25.25
CA ILE A 301 -3.82 2.18 -25.83
C ILE A 301 -4.09 3.47 -26.61
N LYS A 302 -4.35 3.35 -27.91
CA LYS A 302 -4.67 4.48 -28.78
C LYS A 302 -6.14 4.86 -28.65
N LYS A 303 -6.41 6.16 -28.47
CA LYS A 303 -7.77 6.71 -28.42
C LYS A 303 -8.05 7.57 -29.65
N ALA A 304 -8.97 7.13 -30.50
CA ALA A 304 -9.44 7.85 -31.69
C ALA A 304 -10.92 8.24 -31.51
N GLY A 305 -11.16 9.47 -31.02
CA GLY A 305 -12.50 9.92 -30.65
C GLY A 305 -13.07 9.09 -29.49
N ALA A 306 -14.13 8.32 -29.77
CA ALA A 306 -14.74 7.39 -28.81
C ALA A 306 -14.16 5.97 -28.85
N TRP A 307 -13.30 5.65 -29.83
CA TRP A 307 -12.74 4.30 -29.99
C TRP A 307 -11.40 4.14 -29.26
N TYR A 308 -11.24 3.01 -28.59
CA TYR A 308 -9.99 2.54 -28.00
C TYR A 308 -9.43 1.40 -28.86
N SER A 309 -8.12 1.44 -29.09
CA SER A 309 -7.39 0.43 -29.86
C SER A 309 -6.10 0.03 -29.19
N TYR A 310 -5.74 -1.26 -29.27
CA TYR A 310 -4.48 -1.81 -28.81
C TYR A 310 -3.86 -2.63 -29.94
N LYS A 311 -2.57 -2.39 -30.26
CA LYS A 311 -1.87 -3.03 -31.40
C LYS A 311 -2.68 -2.99 -32.72
N ASP A 312 -3.27 -1.83 -33.01
CA ASP A 312 -4.14 -1.58 -34.17
C ASP A 312 -5.48 -2.34 -34.21
N GLU A 313 -5.78 -3.18 -33.22
CA GLU A 313 -7.09 -3.80 -33.03
C GLU A 313 -8.01 -2.90 -32.21
N LYS A 314 -9.31 -2.85 -32.56
CA LYS A 314 -10.31 -2.09 -31.81
C LYS A 314 -10.80 -2.90 -30.61
N ILE A 315 -10.48 -2.42 -29.41
CA ILE A 315 -10.85 -3.08 -28.15
C ILE A 315 -12.18 -2.60 -27.58
N GLY A 316 -12.68 -1.42 -28.00
CA GLY A 316 -14.01 -0.98 -27.58
C GLY A 316 -14.37 0.44 -28.00
N GLN A 317 -15.67 0.71 -28.12
CA GLN A 317 -16.22 2.06 -28.29
C GLN A 317 -16.72 2.57 -26.93
N GLY A 318 -16.08 3.60 -26.39
CA GLY A 318 -16.32 4.13 -25.05
C GLY A 318 -15.50 3.41 -23.96
N SER A 319 -15.33 4.05 -22.80
CA SER A 319 -14.52 3.52 -21.70
C SER A 319 -15.07 2.20 -21.17
N GLU A 320 -16.39 2.08 -21.02
CA GLU A 320 -17.02 0.90 -20.42
C GLU A 320 -16.84 -0.36 -21.26
N ASN A 321 -16.97 -0.26 -22.59
CA ASN A 321 -16.73 -1.40 -23.48
C ASN A 321 -15.25 -1.81 -23.50
N ALA A 322 -14.32 -0.85 -23.44
CA ALA A 322 -12.90 -1.15 -23.35
C ALA A 322 -12.52 -1.80 -22.01
N LYS A 323 -13.10 -1.34 -20.89
CA LYS A 323 -12.94 -1.98 -19.57
C LYS A 323 -13.45 -3.43 -19.59
N LYS A 324 -14.62 -3.65 -20.21
CA LYS A 324 -15.20 -4.98 -20.37
C LYS A 324 -14.30 -5.90 -21.19
N TYR A 325 -13.78 -5.41 -22.33
CA TYR A 325 -12.82 -6.17 -23.13
C TYR A 325 -11.58 -6.57 -22.31
N LEU A 326 -11.00 -5.65 -21.54
CA LEU A 326 -9.85 -5.97 -20.67
C LEU A 326 -10.20 -6.96 -19.55
N ALA A 327 -11.44 -6.96 -19.06
CA ALA A 327 -11.90 -7.95 -18.08
C ALA A 327 -12.09 -9.34 -18.72
N ASP A 328 -12.60 -9.38 -19.96
CA ASP A 328 -12.87 -10.62 -20.70
C ASP A 328 -11.59 -11.24 -21.31
N ASN A 329 -10.48 -10.50 -21.40
CA ASN A 329 -9.21 -10.94 -22.00
C ASN A 329 -8.02 -10.69 -21.01
N PRO A 330 -7.86 -11.53 -19.96
CA PRO A 330 -6.84 -11.35 -18.93
C PRO A 330 -5.40 -11.32 -19.46
N GLU A 331 -5.10 -12.07 -20.52
CA GLU A 331 -3.78 -12.09 -21.16
C GLU A 331 -3.41 -10.72 -21.76
N VAL A 332 -4.38 -10.01 -22.35
CA VAL A 332 -4.16 -8.65 -22.86
C VAL A 332 -4.04 -7.66 -21.71
N PHE A 333 -4.84 -7.84 -20.65
CA PHE A 333 -4.72 -7.03 -19.44
C PHE A 333 -3.33 -7.14 -18.83
N ASP A 334 -2.81 -8.36 -18.63
CA ASP A 334 -1.52 -8.61 -18.01
C ASP A 334 -0.38 -8.10 -18.90
N GLU A 335 -0.48 -8.25 -20.23
CA GLU A 335 0.49 -7.69 -21.16
C GLU A 335 0.58 -6.16 -21.01
N ILE A 336 -0.56 -5.46 -20.98
CA ILE A 336 -0.60 -4.00 -20.87
C ILE A 336 -0.16 -3.55 -19.48
N ASP A 337 -0.62 -4.20 -18.41
CA ASP A 337 -0.21 -3.93 -17.02
C ASP A 337 1.31 -4.00 -16.88
N ARG A 338 1.91 -5.05 -17.45
CA ARG A 338 3.35 -5.22 -17.45
C ARG A 338 4.10 -4.11 -18.20
N GLN A 339 3.63 -3.73 -19.40
CA GLN A 339 4.23 -2.63 -20.15
C GLN A 339 4.18 -1.32 -19.35
N VAL A 340 3.05 -1.05 -18.68
CA VAL A 340 2.89 0.12 -17.81
C VAL A 340 3.86 0.07 -16.63
N ARG A 341 3.97 -1.07 -15.94
CA ARG A 341 4.88 -1.24 -14.80
C ARG A 341 6.34 -1.03 -15.17
N VAL A 342 6.78 -1.53 -16.33
CA VAL A 342 8.13 -1.31 -16.85
C VAL A 342 8.38 0.17 -17.14
N GLN A 343 7.43 0.86 -17.77
CA GLN A 343 7.55 2.29 -18.08
C GLN A 343 7.73 3.16 -16.83
N PHE A 344 7.10 2.75 -15.71
CA PHE A 344 7.23 3.43 -14.42
C PHE A 344 8.36 2.88 -13.54
N GLY A 345 9.15 1.92 -14.02
CA GLY A 345 10.27 1.34 -13.27
C GLY A 345 9.84 0.55 -12.03
N LEU A 346 8.62 0.00 -12.04
CA LEU A 346 8.09 -0.84 -10.97
C LEU A 346 8.59 -2.29 -11.07
N ILE A 347 8.94 -2.73 -12.28
CA ILE A 347 9.53 -4.03 -12.60
C ILE A 347 10.77 -3.80 -13.47
N ASP A 348 11.82 -4.59 -13.26
CA ASP A 348 13.05 -4.52 -14.05
C ASP A 348 12.81 -5.16 -15.45
N GLY A 349 13.22 -4.48 -16.52
CA GLY A 349 12.94 -4.88 -17.91
C GLY A 349 13.58 -6.20 -18.35
N GLU A 350 14.45 -6.81 -17.54
CA GLU A 350 15.08 -8.11 -17.83
C GLU A 350 14.13 -9.30 -17.60
N GLU A 351 13.12 -9.17 -16.72
CA GLU A 351 12.07 -10.19 -16.56
C GLU A 351 11.27 -10.41 -17.87
N ILE A 352 11.27 -9.41 -18.78
CA ILE A 352 10.63 -9.46 -20.11
C ILE A 352 11.22 -10.60 -20.96
N ALA A 353 12.50 -10.93 -20.76
CA ALA A 353 13.18 -11.97 -21.52
C ALA A 353 12.98 -13.38 -20.92
N GLU A 354 12.80 -13.51 -19.61
CA GLU A 354 12.59 -14.81 -18.94
C GLU A 354 11.17 -15.33 -19.11
N SER A 355 10.15 -14.52 -18.82
CA SER A 355 8.74 -14.87 -19.09
C SER A 355 8.43 -15.28 -20.54
N LYS A 356 9.05 -14.64 -21.54
CA LYS A 356 8.90 -15.04 -22.95
C LYS A 356 9.59 -16.38 -23.26
N LYS A 357 10.62 -16.76 -22.50
CA LYS A 357 11.25 -18.08 -22.61
C LYS A 357 10.40 -19.15 -21.92
N ASP A 358 9.77 -18.83 -20.80
CA ASP A 358 8.90 -19.76 -20.07
C ASP A 358 7.59 -20.03 -20.83
N GLU A 359 6.98 -18.99 -21.44
CA GLU A 359 5.82 -19.17 -22.34
C GLU A 359 6.20 -19.95 -23.61
N ALA A 360 7.36 -19.69 -24.22
CA ALA A 360 7.83 -20.45 -25.37
C ALA A 360 8.13 -21.92 -25.02
N ALA A 361 8.71 -22.19 -23.85
CA ALA A 361 9.00 -23.53 -23.37
C ALA A 361 7.72 -24.32 -23.02
N GLN A 362 6.67 -23.66 -22.51
CA GLN A 362 5.38 -24.30 -22.29
C GLN A 362 4.67 -24.66 -23.61
N VAL A 363 4.72 -23.79 -24.62
CA VAL A 363 4.09 -24.05 -25.93
C VAL A 363 4.81 -25.18 -26.70
N ASP A 364 6.13 -25.32 -26.55
CA ASP A 364 6.88 -26.45 -27.13
C ASP A 364 6.57 -27.78 -26.41
N SER A 365 6.38 -27.77 -25.08
CA SER A 365 6.07 -28.99 -24.32
C SER A 365 4.68 -29.59 -24.62
N VAL A 366 3.71 -28.75 -24.98
CA VAL A 366 2.34 -29.21 -25.30
C VAL A 366 2.24 -29.82 -26.71
N ASN A 367 3.20 -29.55 -27.60
CA ASN A 367 3.22 -30.11 -28.96
C ASN A 367 4.03 -31.42 -29.09
N GLU A 368 4.80 -31.83 -28.08
CA GLU A 368 5.58 -33.08 -28.12
C GLU A 368 4.86 -34.31 -27.54
N GLU A 369 3.77 -34.16 -26.76
CA GLU A 369 3.03 -35.30 -26.18
C GLU A 369 1.66 -35.56 -26.82
N VAL A 370 1.63 -35.97 -28.10
CA VAL A 370 0.57 -36.88 -28.59
C VAL A 370 1.15 -37.83 -29.64
N THR A 371 1.92 -38.82 -29.21
CA THR A 371 2.11 -40.06 -29.98
C THR A 371 1.36 -41.19 -29.26
N LEU A 372 0.20 -41.54 -29.81
CA LEU A 372 -0.57 -42.71 -29.39
C LEU A 372 0.13 -43.96 -29.91
N ASP A 373 0.76 -44.71 -29.01
CA ASP A 373 1.32 -46.03 -29.29
C ASP A 373 0.20 -47.08 -29.24
N LEU A 374 -0.30 -47.46 -30.42
CA LEU A 374 -1.19 -48.62 -30.59
C LEU A 374 -0.31 -49.87 -30.69
N GLY A 375 0.04 -50.42 -29.53
CA GLY A 375 0.71 -51.71 -29.42
C GLY A 375 -0.26 -52.86 -29.71
N ASP A 376 0.09 -53.66 -30.72
CA ASP A 376 -0.51 -54.95 -31.02
C ASP A 376 -0.38 -55.91 -29.82
N GLU A 377 -1.49 -56.39 -29.27
CA GLU A 377 -1.60 -57.75 -28.74
C GLU A 377 -3.09 -58.17 -28.65
N LEU A 378 -3.47 -59.05 -29.59
CA LEU A 378 -4.69 -59.83 -29.62
C LEU A 378 -4.47 -61.09 -28.78
N GLU A 379 -5.33 -61.33 -27.78
CA GLU A 379 -5.72 -62.71 -27.40
C GLU A 379 -7.24 -62.76 -27.27
N ILE A 380 -7.86 -63.54 -28.16
CA ILE A 380 -9.27 -63.91 -28.15
C ILE A 380 -9.32 -65.33 -27.55
N GLU A 381 -9.83 -65.48 -26.33
CA GLU A 381 -10.23 -66.78 -25.81
C GLU A 381 -11.64 -67.13 -26.33
N ILE A 382 -11.75 -68.26 -27.01
CA ILE A 382 -13.01 -68.90 -27.39
C ILE A 382 -13.18 -70.10 -26.45
N GLU A 383 -14.17 -70.05 -25.56
CA GLU A 383 -14.63 -71.22 -24.79
C GLU A 383 -15.54 -72.11 -25.67
N GLU A 384 -15.29 -73.43 -25.63
CA GLU A 384 -16.20 -74.49 -26.08
C GLU A 384 -17.16 -74.92 -24.96
#